data_AF-A0AAW9GCH6-F1
#
_entry.id   AF-A0AAW9GCH6-F1
#
_cell.length_a   1.000
_cell.length_b   1.000
_cell.length_c   1.000
_cell.angle_alpha   90.00
_cell.angle_beta   90.00
_cell.angle_gamma   90.00
#
_symmetry.space_group_name_H-M   'P 1'
#
loop_
_entity.id
_entity.type
_entity.pdbx_description
1 polymer ?
#
loop_
_entity_poly.entity_id
_entity_poly.type
_entity_poly.pdbx_seq_one_letter_code
_entity_poly.pdbx_strand_id
1 'polypeptide(L)'
;MLDMVKYWFWYDWIMLGVRLLASVSIILATLNFQDGLTLPLWIIILWEIIAFSVPWVALLFNYKYYLFTEILLYGGLCIYLTLLFPEAYNTFLISVFLIAANSKHLSYYWTAPITVFITTGIFYAVAPSNSYWIMVTYYGFAYVMGFAFHLLIVNHKQNESIRKQNAVLEQYMSQIERITLAEERNRLSSELHDTVGHAYTSIIMGMETLRTELATEMGIQRLDSLLEMGRKSIEDVRGYLHQMESPCQSPSLIQSLQNLGAEFQEHALVNVSFRAYGEEYELSRQAKIAFIRCLQESLTNAVRHGQGTEIIVSLQFEQQYTRLEVQDNGKGNVEWQEGFGMNAMKERAMNLQGQLSVYTKPDEGMLVTCTIPRQTEIKDGLIRLLIVDDQPFVRESLRTLLDRYEDLNVVGLAEDGNEAIDLCGRLQPHVILMDLDMQHMDGVEATKKIKQQWPHIRILIFTTFQDTEQALESLRNGADGFLLKSIETLELANTIRLIHKGGTLIDQGMSHKIFEKFDAQKETPQSKATAYELTAREIEILQLVAKGLRYTTIASRLYLSNGTVRNYASTAYTKLGVRNKEEAVQKALEIGIIE
;
A
#
# COMPACT_ATOMS: atom_id res chain seq x y z
N MET A 1 -10.33 34.74 15.94
CA MET A 1 -11.43 35.73 15.80
C MET A 1 -11.44 36.44 14.44
N LEU A 2 -10.53 36.11 13.49
CA LEU A 2 -10.42 36.73 12.16
C LEU A 2 -10.86 35.84 10.98
N ASP A 3 -11.30 34.60 11.21
CA ASP A 3 -11.87 33.72 10.16
C ASP A 3 -13.32 34.09 9.76
N MET A 4 -13.87 35.17 10.30
CA MET A 4 -15.26 35.60 10.09
C MET A 4 -15.42 36.64 8.97
N VAL A 5 -14.35 36.98 8.24
CA VAL A 5 -14.42 37.99 7.18
C VAL A 5 -14.66 37.31 5.84
N LYS A 6 -15.81 37.57 5.23
CA LYS A 6 -16.13 37.16 3.85
C LYS A 6 -14.99 37.62 2.92
N TYR A 7 -14.30 36.69 2.25
CA TYR A 7 -13.38 37.01 1.16
C TYR A 7 -14.17 37.56 -0.03
N TRP A 8 -13.76 38.72 -0.53
CA TRP A 8 -14.43 39.38 -1.64
C TRP A 8 -13.94 38.81 -2.96
N PHE A 9 -14.89 38.44 -3.81
CA PHE A 9 -14.63 38.10 -5.21
C PHE A 9 -14.99 39.30 -6.10
N TRP A 10 -14.63 39.21 -7.38
CA TRP A 10 -14.87 40.28 -8.36
C TRP A 10 -16.34 40.77 -8.42
N TYR A 11 -17.31 39.87 -8.23
CA TYR A 11 -18.73 40.22 -8.23
C TYR A 11 -19.18 40.97 -6.96
N ASP A 12 -18.49 40.80 -5.82
CA ASP A 12 -18.75 41.57 -4.59
C ASP A 12 -18.34 43.04 -4.77
N TRP A 13 -17.23 43.28 -5.47
CA TRP A 13 -16.78 44.62 -5.86
C TRP A 13 -17.75 45.31 -6.82
N ILE A 14 -18.33 44.57 -7.77
CA ILE A 14 -19.37 45.11 -8.67
C ILE A 14 -20.60 45.54 -7.87
N MET A 15 -21.07 44.70 -6.94
CA MET A 15 -22.22 45.06 -6.10
C MET A 15 -21.94 46.27 -5.21
N LEU A 16 -20.73 46.39 -4.65
CA LEU A 16 -20.33 47.59 -3.91
C LEU A 16 -20.35 48.82 -4.82
N GLY A 17 -19.79 48.70 -6.03
CA GLY A 17 -19.73 49.81 -7.00
C GLY A 17 -21.11 50.31 -7.39
N VAL A 18 -22.05 49.41 -7.70
CA VAL A 18 -23.44 49.76 -8.01
C VAL A 18 -24.10 50.47 -6.83
N ARG A 19 -23.90 49.98 -5.61
CA ARG A 19 -24.44 50.59 -4.39
C ARG A 19 -23.85 51.97 -4.10
N LEU A 20 -22.53 52.13 -4.30
CA LEU A 20 -21.84 53.39 -4.08
C LEU A 20 -22.31 54.45 -5.08
N LEU A 21 -22.47 54.07 -6.34
CA LEU A 21 -23.01 54.96 -7.38
C LEU A 21 -24.45 55.39 -7.06
N ALA A 22 -25.28 54.47 -6.57
CA ALA A 22 -26.63 54.78 -6.10
C ALA A 22 -26.65 55.76 -4.93
N SER A 23 -25.80 55.53 -3.93
CA SER A 23 -25.70 56.39 -2.75
C SER A 23 -25.20 57.79 -3.11
N VAL A 24 -24.20 57.91 -3.97
CA VAL A 24 -23.71 59.21 -4.45
C VAL A 24 -24.80 59.94 -5.26
N SER A 25 -25.55 59.22 -6.09
CA SER A 25 -26.68 59.79 -6.84
C SER A 25 -27.76 60.36 -5.91
N ILE A 26 -28.09 59.65 -4.83
CA ILE A 26 -29.07 60.11 -3.83
C ILE A 26 -28.54 61.34 -3.09
N ILE A 27 -27.28 61.33 -2.63
CA ILE A 27 -26.66 62.48 -1.96
C ILE A 27 -26.72 63.72 -2.88
N LEU A 28 -26.37 63.57 -4.16
CA LEU A 28 -26.43 64.67 -5.13
C LEU A 28 -27.86 65.17 -5.35
N ALA A 29 -28.84 64.27 -5.40
CA ALA A 29 -30.24 64.65 -5.48
C ALA A 29 -30.70 65.42 -4.22
N THR A 30 -30.36 64.94 -3.03
CA THR A 30 -30.68 65.58 -1.75
C THR A 30 -30.07 66.99 -1.66
N LEU A 31 -28.85 67.20 -2.16
CA LEU A 31 -28.22 68.52 -2.26
C LEU A 31 -28.96 69.46 -3.22
N ASN A 32 -29.40 68.96 -4.37
CA ASN A 32 -30.13 69.75 -5.36
C ASN A 32 -31.54 70.16 -4.90
N PHE A 33 -32.18 69.35 -4.06
CA PHE A 33 -33.54 69.58 -3.56
C PHE A 33 -33.59 70.01 -2.09
N GLN A 34 -32.51 70.62 -1.58
CA GLN A 34 -32.36 70.98 -0.17
C GLN A 34 -33.49 71.86 0.40
N ASP A 35 -34.09 72.73 -0.43
CA ASP A 35 -35.15 73.65 -0.01
C ASP A 35 -36.49 72.95 0.28
N GLY A 36 -36.67 71.71 -0.17
CA GLY A 36 -37.87 70.90 0.04
C GLY A 36 -37.80 69.96 1.25
N LEU A 37 -36.70 69.98 2.01
CA LEU A 37 -36.45 69.04 3.10
C LEU A 37 -37.09 69.50 4.42
N THR A 38 -37.73 68.57 5.14
CA THR A 38 -38.32 68.85 6.47
C THR A 38 -37.31 68.72 7.60
N LEU A 39 -36.21 67.98 7.38
CA LEU A 39 -35.11 67.83 8.32
C LEU A 39 -33.87 68.62 7.84
N PRO A 40 -33.00 69.07 8.76
CA PRO A 40 -31.72 69.65 8.39
C PRO A 40 -30.91 68.73 7.48
N LEU A 41 -30.32 69.31 6.42
CA LEU A 41 -29.54 68.60 5.39
C LEU A 41 -28.49 67.64 5.98
N TRP A 42 -27.78 68.06 7.04
CA TRP A 42 -26.75 67.24 7.66
C TRP A 42 -27.30 65.96 8.33
N ILE A 43 -28.54 65.98 8.83
CA ILE A 43 -29.19 64.80 9.42
C ILE A 43 -29.52 63.77 8.32
N ILE A 44 -29.99 64.24 7.18
CA ILE A 44 -30.35 63.38 6.05
C ILE A 44 -29.10 62.77 5.43
N ILE A 45 -28.04 63.56 5.22
CA ILE A 45 -26.74 63.04 4.75
C ILE A 45 -26.17 62.01 5.74
N LEU A 46 -26.28 62.25 7.06
CA LEU A 46 -25.85 61.28 8.07
C LEU A 46 -26.67 59.99 7.97
N TRP A 47 -27.99 60.08 7.79
CA TRP A 47 -28.85 58.92 7.58
C TRP A 47 -28.50 58.17 6.30
N GLU A 48 -28.23 58.86 5.19
CA GLU A 48 -27.76 58.28 3.93
C GLU A 48 -26.45 57.50 4.11
N ILE A 49 -25.47 58.07 4.82
CA ILE A 49 -24.20 57.40 5.12
C ILE A 49 -24.42 56.14 5.98
N ILE A 50 -25.30 56.22 6.99
CA ILE A 50 -25.64 55.09 7.86
C ILE A 50 -26.36 53.99 7.07
N ALA A 51 -27.35 54.36 6.25
CA ALA A 51 -28.12 53.45 5.41
C ALA A 51 -27.25 52.77 4.34
N PHE A 52 -26.20 53.43 3.87
CA PHE A 52 -25.20 52.81 3.00
C PHE A 52 -24.27 51.85 3.78
N SER A 53 -23.68 52.33 4.87
CA SER A 53 -22.55 51.66 5.54
C SER A 53 -22.96 50.49 6.42
N VAL A 54 -24.03 50.65 7.22
CA VAL A 54 -24.42 49.63 8.21
C VAL A 54 -24.82 48.30 7.57
N PRO A 55 -25.66 48.27 6.52
CA PRO A 55 -25.97 47.00 5.87
C PRO A 55 -24.73 46.36 5.25
N TRP A 56 -23.86 47.13 4.61
CA TRP A 56 -22.66 46.59 3.99
C TRP A 56 -21.69 45.97 5.01
N VAL A 57 -21.52 46.60 6.18
CA VAL A 57 -20.76 46.01 7.29
C VAL A 57 -21.45 44.75 7.79
N ALA A 58 -22.78 44.75 7.93
CA ALA A 58 -23.54 43.56 8.32
C ALA A 58 -23.38 42.38 7.34
N LEU A 59 -23.18 42.65 6.04
CA LEU A 59 -22.92 41.63 5.01
C LEU A 59 -21.61 40.87 5.23
N LEU A 60 -20.61 41.50 5.86
CA LEU A 60 -19.33 40.84 6.17
C LEU A 60 -19.52 39.72 7.21
N PHE A 61 -20.47 39.89 8.13
CA PHE A 61 -20.74 38.94 9.22
C PHE A 61 -21.83 37.93 8.85
N ASN A 62 -23.00 38.40 8.37
CA ASN A 62 -24.12 37.52 8.05
C ASN A 62 -25.09 38.16 7.06
N TYR A 63 -25.44 37.43 6.01
CA TYR A 63 -26.41 37.87 5.01
C TYR A 63 -27.80 38.20 5.61
N LYS A 64 -28.23 37.52 6.69
CA LYS A 64 -29.50 37.83 7.35
C LYS A 64 -29.51 39.23 7.97
N TYR A 65 -28.40 39.64 8.59
CA TYR A 65 -28.28 40.99 9.14
C TYR A 65 -28.24 42.04 8.04
N TYR A 66 -27.55 41.76 6.92
CA TYR A 66 -27.62 42.60 5.73
C TYR A 66 -29.07 42.80 5.27
N LEU A 67 -29.82 41.72 5.03
CA LEU A 67 -31.20 41.80 4.53
C LEU A 67 -32.09 42.63 5.47
N PHE A 68 -31.97 42.42 6.79
CA PHE A 68 -32.76 43.16 7.78
C PHE A 68 -32.40 44.65 7.83
N THR A 69 -31.10 44.97 7.91
CA THR A 69 -30.63 46.36 7.99
C THR A 69 -30.87 47.13 6.69
N GLU A 70 -30.79 46.47 5.54
CA GLU A 70 -31.11 47.05 4.23
C GLU A 70 -32.59 47.45 4.14
N ILE A 71 -33.50 46.53 4.49
CA ILE A 71 -34.94 46.80 4.45
C ILE A 71 -35.30 47.90 5.46
N LEU A 72 -34.70 47.90 6.65
CA LEU A 72 -35.04 48.85 7.70
C LEU A 72 -34.45 50.24 7.47
N LEU A 73 -33.13 50.34 7.31
CA LEU A 73 -32.42 51.63 7.27
C LEU A 73 -32.57 52.31 5.92
N TYR A 74 -32.31 51.57 4.84
CA TYR A 74 -32.41 52.11 3.49
C TYR A 74 -33.86 52.18 3.02
N GLY A 75 -34.68 51.17 3.31
CA GLY A 75 -36.12 51.25 3.06
C GLY A 75 -36.79 52.41 3.81
N GLY A 76 -36.41 52.65 5.08
CA GLY A 76 -36.89 53.81 5.85
C GLY A 76 -36.49 55.16 5.23
N LEU A 77 -35.25 55.29 4.78
CA LEU A 77 -34.78 56.47 4.05
C LEU A 77 -35.57 56.69 2.75
N CYS A 78 -35.79 55.64 1.95
CA CYS A 78 -36.58 55.73 0.73
C CYS A 78 -38.03 56.14 1.01
N ILE A 79 -38.65 55.65 2.09
CA ILE A 79 -40.01 56.05 2.50
C ILE A 79 -40.04 57.53 2.84
N TYR A 80 -39.06 58.03 3.60
CA TYR A 80 -38.93 59.45 3.92
C TYR A 80 -38.76 60.32 2.66
N LEU A 81 -37.89 59.91 1.74
CA LEU A 81 -37.68 60.64 0.49
C LEU A 81 -38.94 60.60 -0.40
N THR A 82 -39.70 59.50 -0.39
CA THR A 82 -40.95 59.37 -1.15
C THR A 82 -42.08 60.23 -0.59
N LEU A 83 -42.13 60.43 0.75
CA LEU A 83 -43.05 61.37 1.39
C LEU A 83 -42.86 62.81 0.89
N LEU A 84 -41.61 63.20 0.62
CA LEU A 84 -41.27 64.56 0.16
C LEU A 84 -41.33 64.69 -1.36
N PHE A 85 -40.85 63.66 -2.07
CA PHE A 85 -40.72 63.62 -3.51
C PHE A 85 -41.36 62.33 -4.04
N PRO A 86 -42.60 62.39 -4.54
CA PRO A 86 -43.36 61.21 -4.96
C PRO A 86 -42.70 60.34 -6.05
N GLU A 87 -41.68 60.82 -6.75
CA GLU A 87 -40.91 60.07 -7.76
C GLU A 87 -39.70 59.33 -7.16
N ALA A 88 -39.35 59.61 -5.90
CA ALA A 88 -38.19 59.02 -5.22
C ALA A 88 -38.38 57.53 -4.89
N TYR A 89 -39.57 56.95 -5.02
CA TYR A 89 -39.80 55.51 -4.83
C TYR A 89 -38.90 54.66 -5.76
N ASN A 90 -38.50 55.19 -6.91
CA ASN A 90 -37.57 54.51 -7.84
C ASN A 90 -36.18 54.27 -7.23
N THR A 91 -35.76 55.04 -6.22
CA THR A 91 -34.47 54.86 -5.53
C THR A 91 -34.37 53.52 -4.79
N PHE A 92 -35.51 52.92 -4.43
CA PHE A 92 -35.55 51.62 -3.76
C PHE A 92 -35.26 50.45 -4.71
N LEU A 93 -35.35 50.64 -6.03
CA LEU A 93 -35.17 49.60 -7.04
C LEU A 93 -33.79 48.91 -6.95
N ILE A 94 -32.75 49.70 -6.66
CA ILE A 94 -31.38 49.19 -6.48
C ILE A 94 -31.28 48.32 -5.23
N SER A 95 -31.94 48.69 -4.14
CA SER A 95 -31.97 47.85 -2.93
C SER A 95 -32.78 46.58 -3.13
N VAL A 96 -33.88 46.62 -3.87
CA VAL A 96 -34.63 45.39 -4.25
C VAL A 96 -33.72 44.42 -5.00
N PHE A 97 -32.96 44.91 -5.98
CA PHE A 97 -31.97 44.12 -6.70
C PHE A 97 -30.89 43.55 -5.76
N LEU A 98 -30.30 44.37 -4.89
CA LEU A 98 -29.22 43.95 -3.99
C LEU A 98 -29.70 42.97 -2.90
N ILE A 99 -30.93 43.11 -2.41
CA ILE A 99 -31.59 42.17 -1.48
C ILE A 99 -31.74 40.81 -2.15
N ALA A 100 -32.22 40.78 -3.39
CA ALA A 100 -32.34 39.54 -4.15
C ALA A 100 -30.97 38.91 -4.47
N ALA A 101 -29.97 39.71 -4.86
CA ALA A 101 -28.62 39.24 -5.18
C ALA A 101 -27.87 38.65 -3.98
N ASN A 102 -28.06 39.22 -2.79
CA ASN A 102 -27.42 38.77 -1.54
C ASN A 102 -28.27 37.82 -0.70
N SER A 103 -29.47 37.48 -1.16
CA SER A 103 -30.29 36.45 -0.53
C SER A 103 -29.59 35.09 -0.60
N LYS A 104 -29.77 34.25 0.42
CA LYS A 104 -29.21 32.89 0.45
C LYS A 104 -30.23 31.92 1.03
N HIS A 105 -30.20 30.68 0.53
CA HIS A 105 -31.12 29.62 0.95
C HIS A 105 -32.59 30.08 0.84
N LEU A 106 -33.45 29.65 1.75
CA LEU A 106 -34.88 29.96 1.81
C LEU A 106 -35.21 31.44 2.12
N SER A 107 -34.23 32.37 2.12
CA SER A 107 -34.53 33.77 2.49
C SER A 107 -35.41 34.49 1.48
N TYR A 108 -35.36 34.09 0.21
CA TYR A 108 -36.18 34.69 -0.85
C TYR A 108 -37.69 34.53 -0.60
N TYR A 109 -38.10 33.51 0.16
CA TYR A 109 -39.52 33.29 0.50
C TYR A 109 -40.11 34.41 1.34
N TRP A 110 -39.30 35.08 2.18
CA TRP A 110 -39.78 36.19 3.01
C TRP A 110 -39.33 37.55 2.48
N THR A 111 -38.15 37.65 1.82
CA THR A 111 -37.71 38.93 1.26
C THR A 111 -38.54 39.35 0.06
N ALA A 112 -38.91 38.44 -0.85
CA ALA A 112 -39.66 38.80 -2.05
C ALA A 112 -41.05 39.39 -1.72
N PRO A 113 -41.88 38.77 -0.85
CA PRO A 113 -43.16 39.36 -0.48
C PRO A 113 -43.03 40.74 0.19
N ILE A 114 -42.02 40.90 1.05
CA ILE A 114 -41.79 42.15 1.78
C ILE A 114 -41.37 43.26 0.81
N THR A 115 -40.38 43.03 -0.05
CA THR A 115 -39.84 44.08 -0.91
C THR A 115 -40.73 44.40 -2.11
N VAL A 116 -41.39 43.39 -2.70
CA VAL A 116 -42.16 43.55 -3.94
C VAL A 116 -43.61 43.97 -3.68
N PHE A 117 -44.25 43.49 -2.61
CA PHE A 117 -45.66 43.77 -2.33
C PHE A 117 -45.85 44.70 -1.14
N ILE A 118 -45.31 44.35 0.03
CA ILE A 118 -45.55 45.13 1.26
C ILE A 118 -44.94 46.53 1.17
N THR A 119 -43.68 46.62 0.76
CA THR A 119 -42.99 47.92 0.64
C THR A 119 -43.64 48.79 -0.44
N THR A 120 -44.06 48.20 -1.56
CA THR A 120 -44.84 48.90 -2.60
C THR A 120 -46.16 49.45 -2.06
N GLY A 121 -46.87 48.68 -1.23
CA GLY A 121 -48.10 49.13 -0.58
C GLY A 121 -47.84 50.34 0.33
N ILE A 122 -46.73 50.33 1.06
CA ILE A 122 -46.30 51.48 1.89
C ILE A 122 -46.01 52.70 1.02
N PHE A 123 -45.22 52.56 -0.04
CA PHE A 123 -44.91 53.68 -0.95
C PHE A 123 -46.17 54.25 -1.61
N TYR A 124 -47.07 53.39 -2.08
CA TYR A 124 -48.33 53.82 -2.69
C TYR A 124 -49.24 54.55 -1.68
N ALA A 125 -49.29 54.08 -0.43
CA ALA A 125 -50.08 54.74 0.62
C ALA A 125 -49.50 56.12 1.01
N VAL A 126 -48.18 56.24 0.99
CA VAL A 126 -47.44 57.46 1.30
C VAL A 126 -47.57 58.50 0.18
N ALA A 127 -47.42 58.09 -1.06
CA ALA A 127 -47.46 58.97 -2.22
C ALA A 127 -48.09 58.23 -3.41
N PRO A 128 -49.42 58.34 -3.60
CA PRO A 128 -50.11 57.71 -4.72
C PRO A 128 -49.87 58.49 -6.04
N SER A 129 -48.63 58.47 -6.53
CA SER A 129 -48.20 59.10 -7.79
C SER A 129 -48.41 58.19 -9.00
N ASN A 130 -48.15 56.89 -8.85
CA ASN A 130 -48.25 55.88 -9.90
C ASN A 130 -49.16 54.72 -9.49
N SER A 131 -49.60 53.94 -10.48
CA SER A 131 -50.39 52.73 -10.22
C SER A 131 -49.58 51.73 -9.39
N TYR A 132 -50.18 51.22 -8.31
CA TYR A 132 -49.61 50.17 -7.47
C TYR A 132 -49.06 49.00 -8.30
N TRP A 133 -49.80 48.55 -9.32
CA TRP A 133 -49.38 47.43 -10.17
C TRP A 133 -48.15 47.72 -11.04
N ILE A 134 -47.95 48.98 -11.43
CA ILE A 134 -46.75 49.40 -12.17
C ILE A 134 -45.53 49.31 -11.25
N MET A 135 -45.65 49.79 -10.01
CA MET A 135 -44.57 49.70 -9.02
C MET A 135 -44.23 48.24 -8.67
N VAL A 136 -45.24 47.39 -8.46
CA VAL A 136 -45.06 45.93 -8.26
C VAL A 136 -44.29 45.33 -9.44
N THR A 137 -44.59 45.75 -10.67
CA THR A 137 -43.91 45.26 -11.86
C THR A 137 -42.43 45.66 -11.88
N TYR A 138 -42.11 46.92 -11.57
CA TYR A 138 -40.71 47.38 -11.53
C TYR A 138 -39.89 46.70 -10.43
N TYR A 139 -40.43 46.59 -9.21
CA TYR A 139 -39.72 45.91 -8.13
C TYR A 139 -39.67 44.40 -8.33
N GLY A 140 -40.72 43.80 -8.90
CA GLY A 140 -40.72 42.39 -9.31
C GLY A 140 -39.61 42.12 -10.34
N PHE A 141 -39.48 42.96 -11.36
CA PHE A 141 -38.41 42.84 -12.35
C PHE A 141 -37.02 43.01 -11.74
N ALA A 142 -36.83 44.03 -10.89
CA ALA A 142 -35.55 44.24 -10.19
C ALA A 142 -35.18 43.06 -9.28
N TYR A 143 -36.18 42.47 -8.60
CA TYR A 143 -35.98 41.30 -7.75
C TYR A 143 -35.59 40.07 -8.57
N VAL A 144 -36.29 39.81 -9.69
CA VAL A 144 -35.95 38.71 -10.61
C VAL A 144 -34.54 38.87 -11.17
N MET A 145 -34.16 40.09 -11.57
CA MET A 145 -32.81 40.39 -12.05
C MET A 145 -31.75 40.14 -10.98
N GLY A 146 -32.00 40.58 -9.74
CA GLY A 146 -31.08 40.33 -8.62
C GLY A 146 -30.97 38.85 -8.28
N PHE A 147 -32.07 38.10 -8.33
CA PHE A 147 -32.08 36.66 -8.11
C PHE A 147 -31.37 35.89 -9.23
N ALA A 148 -31.54 36.30 -10.49
CA ALA A 148 -30.78 35.74 -11.62
C ALA A 148 -29.28 35.96 -11.44
N PHE A 149 -28.88 37.15 -10.99
CA PHE A 149 -27.48 37.46 -10.65
C PHE A 149 -26.97 36.57 -9.51
N HIS A 150 -27.78 36.32 -8.48
CA HIS A 150 -27.46 35.37 -7.41
C HIS A 150 -27.17 33.96 -7.95
N LEU A 151 -28.04 33.44 -8.83
CA LEU A 151 -27.86 32.13 -9.45
C LEU A 151 -26.57 32.04 -10.27
N LEU A 152 -26.22 33.11 -11.00
CA LEU A 152 -24.95 33.18 -11.73
C LEU A 152 -23.74 33.10 -10.79
N ILE A 153 -23.76 33.80 -9.66
CA ILE A 153 -22.68 33.73 -8.66
C ILE A 153 -22.56 32.31 -8.10
N VAL A 154 -23.68 31.69 -7.72
CA VAL A 154 -23.69 30.32 -7.17
C VAL A 154 -23.16 29.32 -8.18
N ASN A 155 -23.62 29.40 -9.44
CA ASN A 155 -23.17 28.54 -10.53
C ASN A 155 -21.67 28.72 -10.79
N HIS A 156 -21.18 29.96 -10.84
CA HIS A 156 -19.75 30.24 -11.01
C HIS A 156 -18.91 29.64 -9.89
N LYS A 157 -19.33 29.79 -8.62
CA LYS A 157 -18.65 29.18 -7.47
C LYS A 157 -18.64 27.66 -7.52
N GLN A 158 -19.78 27.06 -7.87
CA GLN A 158 -19.88 25.61 -8.03
C GLN A 158 -18.95 25.12 -9.14
N ASN A 159 -18.90 25.79 -10.29
CA ASN A 159 -17.98 25.45 -11.38
C ASN A 159 -16.51 25.58 -10.99
N GLU A 160 -16.14 26.60 -10.22
CA GLU A 160 -14.77 26.75 -9.74
C GLU A 160 -14.39 25.61 -8.78
N SER A 161 -15.31 25.23 -7.88
CA SER A 161 -15.13 24.08 -6.99
C SER A 161 -14.99 22.78 -7.77
N ILE A 162 -15.84 22.56 -8.78
CA ILE A 162 -15.78 21.39 -9.67
C ILE A 162 -14.45 21.35 -10.42
N ARG A 163 -13.99 22.49 -10.95
CA ARG A 163 -12.67 22.57 -11.64
C ARG A 163 -11.52 22.20 -10.71
N LYS A 164 -11.53 22.70 -9.47
CA LYS A 164 -10.51 22.35 -8.46
C LYS A 164 -10.54 20.85 -8.14
N GLN A 165 -11.73 20.27 -7.96
CA GLN A 165 -11.90 18.84 -7.73
C GLN A 165 -11.43 18.00 -8.92
N ASN A 166 -11.76 18.39 -10.15
CA ASN A 166 -11.32 17.69 -11.36
C ASN A 166 -9.81 17.74 -11.55
N ALA A 167 -9.16 18.88 -11.32
CA ALA A 167 -7.71 18.99 -11.42
C ALA A 167 -7.00 18.05 -10.42
N VAL A 168 -7.52 17.96 -9.19
CA VAL A 168 -7.03 17.02 -8.18
C VAL A 168 -7.26 15.56 -8.61
N LEU A 169 -8.42 15.24 -9.18
CA LEU A 169 -8.70 13.90 -9.71
C LEU A 169 -7.79 13.53 -10.88
N GLU A 170 -7.54 14.43 -11.81
CA GLU A 170 -6.59 14.21 -12.92
C GLU A 170 -5.18 13.94 -12.41
N GLN A 171 -4.74 14.67 -11.38
CA GLN A 171 -3.46 14.41 -10.72
C GLN A 171 -3.41 13.02 -10.09
N TYR A 172 -4.46 12.62 -9.36
CA TYR A 172 -4.55 11.28 -8.78
C TYR A 172 -4.58 10.17 -9.84
N MET A 173 -5.33 10.38 -10.93
CA MET A 173 -5.38 9.42 -12.04
C MET A 173 -4.00 9.23 -12.68
N SER A 174 -3.26 10.33 -12.91
CA SER A 174 -1.91 10.25 -13.47
C SER A 174 -0.92 9.53 -12.52
N GLN A 175 -1.05 9.74 -11.21
CA GLN A 175 -0.25 9.01 -10.22
C GLN A 175 -0.57 7.51 -10.21
N ILE A 176 -1.85 7.15 -10.21
CA ILE A 176 -2.30 5.74 -10.26
C ILE A 176 -1.80 5.08 -11.54
N GLU A 177 -1.91 5.74 -12.69
CA GLU A 177 -1.41 5.24 -13.97
C GLU A 177 0.09 4.96 -13.92
N ARG A 178 0.90 5.89 -13.42
CA ARG A 178 2.36 5.70 -13.27
C ARG A 178 2.71 4.52 -12.36
N ILE A 179 2.02 4.38 -11.24
CA ILE A 179 2.24 3.28 -10.29
C ILE A 179 1.85 1.95 -10.94
N THR A 180 0.69 1.90 -11.59
CA THR A 180 0.17 0.69 -12.25
C THR A 180 1.07 0.26 -13.39
N LEU A 181 1.53 1.20 -14.23
CA LEU A 181 2.48 0.93 -15.30
C LEU A 181 3.82 0.42 -14.77
N ALA A 182 4.30 0.97 -13.64
CA ALA A 182 5.53 0.49 -13.01
C ALA A 182 5.37 -0.91 -12.41
N GLU A 183 4.24 -1.21 -11.76
CA GLU A 183 3.92 -2.54 -11.24
C GLU A 183 3.78 -3.57 -12.37
N GLU A 184 3.04 -3.23 -13.44
CA GLU A 184 2.85 -4.11 -14.60
C GLU A 184 4.18 -4.36 -15.32
N ARG A 185 5.01 -3.33 -15.49
CA ARG A 185 6.36 -3.47 -16.08
C ARG A 185 7.23 -4.40 -15.24
N ASN A 186 7.20 -4.29 -13.92
CA ASN A 186 7.96 -5.17 -13.03
C ASN A 186 7.42 -6.60 -13.05
N ARG A 187 6.09 -6.78 -13.07
CA ARG A 187 5.48 -8.12 -13.19
C ARG A 187 5.88 -8.78 -14.50
N LEU A 188 5.77 -8.07 -15.62
CA LEU A 188 6.15 -8.56 -16.94
C LEU A 188 7.66 -8.86 -17.01
N SER A 189 8.51 -8.03 -16.40
CA SER A 189 9.95 -8.30 -16.30
C SER A 189 10.22 -9.64 -15.60
N SER A 190 9.60 -9.87 -14.44
CA SER A 190 9.72 -11.13 -13.69
C SER A 190 9.18 -12.32 -14.48
N GLU A 191 7.97 -12.21 -15.04
CA GLU A 191 7.32 -13.29 -15.78
C GLU A 191 8.10 -13.66 -17.05
N LEU A 192 8.68 -12.67 -17.73
CA LEU A 192 9.58 -12.91 -18.87
C LEU A 192 10.91 -13.50 -18.40
N HIS A 193 11.49 -13.06 -17.29
CA HIS A 193 12.70 -13.63 -16.72
C HIS A 193 12.54 -15.12 -16.43
N ASP A 194 11.43 -15.49 -15.79
CA ASP A 194 11.12 -16.86 -15.43
C ASP A 194 10.82 -17.68 -16.69
N THR A 195 9.83 -17.26 -17.50
CA THR A 195 9.36 -18.07 -18.63
C THR A 195 10.40 -18.18 -19.75
N VAL A 196 10.99 -17.06 -20.17
CA VAL A 196 12.00 -17.04 -21.25
C VAL A 196 13.31 -17.64 -20.75
N GLY A 197 13.69 -17.36 -19.49
CA GLY A 197 14.85 -17.96 -18.86
C GLY A 197 14.76 -19.49 -18.83
N HIS A 198 13.64 -20.05 -18.36
CA HIS A 198 13.43 -21.51 -18.33
C HIS A 198 13.38 -22.13 -19.72
N ALA A 199 12.69 -21.52 -20.68
CA ALA A 199 12.59 -22.05 -22.03
C ALA A 199 13.96 -22.15 -22.72
N TYR A 200 14.77 -21.08 -22.68
CA TYR A 200 16.12 -21.09 -23.24
C TYR A 200 17.03 -22.06 -22.50
N THR A 201 16.95 -22.12 -21.16
CA THR A 201 17.76 -23.05 -20.37
C THR A 201 17.43 -24.51 -20.73
N SER A 202 16.15 -24.83 -20.92
CA SER A 202 15.69 -26.16 -21.32
C SER A 202 16.13 -26.53 -22.74
N ILE A 203 16.08 -25.58 -23.67
CA ILE A 203 16.57 -25.78 -25.06
C ILE A 203 18.08 -26.01 -25.07
N ILE A 204 18.84 -25.20 -24.33
CA ILE A 204 20.30 -25.33 -24.22
C ILE A 204 20.64 -26.69 -23.60
N MET A 205 20.01 -27.08 -22.50
CA MET A 205 20.22 -28.40 -21.88
C MET A 205 19.87 -29.54 -22.84
N GLY A 206 18.72 -29.48 -23.53
CA GLY A 206 18.32 -30.50 -24.51
C GLY A 206 19.31 -30.61 -25.67
N MET A 207 19.82 -29.48 -26.16
CA MET A 207 20.88 -29.47 -27.16
C MET A 207 22.20 -30.05 -26.64
N GLU A 208 22.55 -29.77 -25.38
CA GLU A 208 23.75 -30.30 -24.74
C GLU A 208 23.68 -31.83 -24.59
N THR A 209 22.49 -32.39 -24.36
CA THR A 209 22.27 -33.85 -24.34
C THR A 209 22.41 -34.52 -25.72
N LEU A 210 22.14 -33.80 -26.82
CA LEU A 210 22.33 -34.32 -28.18
C LEU A 210 23.82 -34.50 -28.54
N ARG A 211 24.72 -33.87 -27.77
CA ARG A 211 26.17 -33.97 -27.99
C ARG A 211 26.67 -35.40 -27.92
N THR A 212 26.10 -36.21 -27.04
CA THR A 212 26.45 -37.63 -26.85
C THR A 212 25.90 -38.57 -27.93
N GLU A 213 24.87 -38.15 -28.69
CA GLU A 213 24.27 -38.96 -29.76
C GLU A 213 24.82 -38.62 -31.16
N LEU A 214 25.54 -37.50 -31.29
CA LEU A 214 26.10 -37.04 -32.57
C LEU A 214 27.39 -37.78 -32.92
N ALA A 215 27.35 -38.61 -33.98
CA ALA A 215 28.48 -39.42 -34.42
C ALA A 215 29.52 -38.69 -35.30
N THR A 216 29.23 -37.48 -35.79
CA THR A 216 30.05 -36.76 -36.77
C THR A 216 30.64 -35.48 -36.21
N GLU A 217 31.94 -35.22 -36.42
CA GLU A 217 32.62 -33.95 -36.06
C GLU A 217 31.90 -32.71 -36.61
N MET A 218 31.36 -32.80 -37.84
CA MET A 218 30.57 -31.73 -38.46
C MET A 218 29.24 -31.46 -37.72
N GLY A 219 28.66 -32.49 -37.11
CA GLY A 219 27.42 -32.39 -36.32
C GLY A 219 27.66 -31.72 -34.98
N ILE A 220 28.79 -32.06 -34.33
CA ILE A 220 29.25 -31.42 -33.08
C ILE A 220 29.54 -29.93 -33.32
N GLN A 221 30.25 -29.57 -34.40
CA GLN A 221 30.51 -28.16 -34.74
C GLN A 221 29.24 -27.33 -35.00
N ARG A 222 28.24 -27.92 -35.65
CA ARG A 222 26.94 -27.26 -35.87
C ARG A 222 26.15 -27.10 -34.57
N LEU A 223 26.20 -28.10 -33.69
CA LEU A 223 25.59 -28.03 -32.37
C LEU A 223 26.25 -26.95 -31.51
N ASP A 224 27.57 -26.85 -31.51
CA ASP A 224 28.33 -25.81 -30.79
C ASP A 224 27.93 -24.40 -31.26
N SER A 225 27.79 -24.19 -32.58
CA SER A 225 27.30 -22.90 -33.12
C SER A 225 25.88 -22.57 -32.66
N LEU A 226 24.99 -23.57 -32.57
CA LEU A 226 23.62 -23.36 -32.07
C LEU A 226 23.60 -23.09 -30.56
N LEU A 227 24.44 -23.78 -29.78
CA LEU A 227 24.57 -23.57 -28.33
C LEU A 227 25.11 -22.17 -28.03
N GLU A 228 26.11 -21.72 -28.79
CA GLU A 228 26.66 -20.37 -28.68
C GLU A 228 25.62 -19.30 -29.03
N MET A 229 24.83 -19.52 -30.08
CA MET A 229 23.71 -18.64 -30.46
C MET A 229 22.59 -18.62 -29.41
N GLY A 230 22.26 -19.75 -28.79
CA GLY A 230 21.28 -19.84 -27.70
C GLY A 230 21.77 -19.12 -26.43
N ARG A 231 23.05 -19.30 -26.07
CA ARG A 231 23.68 -18.63 -24.92
C ARG A 231 23.75 -17.12 -25.10
N LYS A 232 24.11 -16.66 -26.30
CA LYS A 232 24.09 -15.23 -26.63
C LYS A 232 22.68 -14.64 -26.56
N SER A 233 21.68 -15.38 -27.06
CA SER A 233 20.29 -14.90 -27.08
C SER A 233 19.70 -14.74 -25.68
N ILE A 234 19.97 -15.67 -24.74
CA ILE A 234 19.49 -15.53 -23.35
C ILE A 234 20.19 -14.40 -22.61
N GLU A 235 21.47 -14.15 -22.90
CA GLU A 235 22.25 -13.06 -22.30
C GLU A 235 21.78 -11.69 -22.81
N ASP A 236 21.49 -11.58 -24.11
CA ASP A 236 20.88 -10.38 -24.71
C ASP A 236 19.50 -10.11 -24.09
N VAL A 237 18.63 -11.12 -23.99
CA VAL A 237 17.29 -11.00 -23.36
C VAL A 237 17.41 -10.57 -21.90
N ARG A 238 18.32 -11.16 -21.12
CA ARG A 238 18.58 -10.75 -19.73
C ARG A 238 19.10 -9.33 -19.64
N GLY A 239 19.96 -8.90 -20.56
CA GLY A 239 20.43 -7.52 -20.64
C GLY A 239 19.30 -6.51 -20.88
N TYR A 240 18.37 -6.83 -21.78
CA TYR A 240 17.20 -5.98 -22.03
C TYR A 240 16.23 -5.94 -20.84
N LEU A 241 15.99 -7.08 -20.19
CA LEU A 241 15.16 -7.14 -18.97
C LEU A 241 15.78 -6.37 -17.80
N HIS A 242 17.10 -6.46 -17.63
CA HIS A 242 17.82 -5.72 -16.58
C HIS A 242 17.81 -4.20 -16.81
N GLN A 243 17.76 -3.74 -18.07
CA GLN A 243 17.51 -2.31 -18.36
C GLN A 243 16.06 -1.90 -18.10
N MET A 244 15.12 -2.85 -18.09
CA MET A 244 13.73 -2.60 -17.73
C MET A 244 13.54 -2.44 -16.21
N GLU A 245 14.29 -3.18 -15.41
CA GLU A 245 14.42 -3.00 -13.96
C GLU A 245 15.38 -1.85 -13.65
N SER A 246 14.88 -0.61 -13.67
CA SER A 246 15.73 0.54 -13.33
C SER A 246 16.27 0.44 -11.89
N PRO A 247 17.60 0.58 -11.68
CA PRO A 247 18.19 0.66 -10.36
C PRO A 247 18.10 2.12 -9.86
N CYS A 248 16.91 2.57 -9.45
CA CYS A 248 16.87 3.68 -8.51
C CYS A 248 17.25 3.11 -7.14
N GLN A 249 18.43 3.46 -6.64
CA GLN A 249 18.78 3.29 -5.23
C GLN A 249 17.58 3.72 -4.40
N SER A 250 16.91 2.77 -3.75
CA SER A 250 15.76 3.08 -2.91
C SER A 250 16.27 4.00 -1.80
N PRO A 251 15.66 5.18 -1.59
CA PRO A 251 16.09 6.11 -0.55
C PRO A 251 16.10 5.41 0.81
N SER A 252 16.95 5.90 1.73
CA SER A 252 17.00 5.36 3.10
C SER A 252 15.62 5.46 3.76
N LEU A 253 15.36 4.63 4.78
CA LEU A 253 14.07 4.65 5.45
C LEU A 253 13.83 6.01 6.11
N ILE A 254 14.88 6.57 6.73
CA ILE A 254 14.83 7.91 7.32
C ILE A 254 14.38 8.93 6.27
N GLN A 255 15.03 8.94 5.11
CA GLN A 255 14.74 9.91 4.06
C GLN A 255 13.34 9.72 3.46
N SER A 256 12.90 8.48 3.31
CA SER A 256 11.55 8.15 2.82
C SER A 256 10.46 8.65 3.77
N LEU A 257 10.64 8.46 5.08
CA LEU A 257 9.67 8.91 6.09
C LEU A 257 9.69 10.43 6.29
N GLN A 258 10.87 11.06 6.22
CA GLN A 258 11.00 12.52 6.25
C GLN A 258 10.30 13.19 5.07
N ASN A 259 10.52 12.68 3.85
CA ASN A 259 9.87 13.21 2.65
C ASN A 259 8.34 13.09 2.75
N LEU A 260 7.85 11.93 3.22
CA LEU A 260 6.42 11.71 3.41
C LEU A 260 5.81 12.69 4.45
N GLY A 261 6.50 12.92 5.56
CA GLY A 261 6.07 13.90 6.56
C GLY A 261 6.06 15.34 6.02
N ALA A 262 7.07 15.73 5.25
CA ALA A 262 7.16 17.06 4.65
C ALA A 262 6.07 17.30 3.59
N GLU A 263 5.85 16.34 2.70
CA GLU A 263 4.77 16.37 1.69
C GLU A 263 3.40 16.46 2.37
N PHE A 264 3.20 15.73 3.47
CA PHE A 264 1.97 15.79 4.23
C PHE A 264 1.74 17.17 4.89
N GLN A 265 2.78 17.79 5.45
CA GLN A 265 2.71 19.12 6.05
C GLN A 265 2.43 20.25 5.05
N GLU A 266 2.85 20.09 3.78
CA GLU A 266 2.54 21.07 2.73
C GLU A 266 1.04 21.10 2.40
N HIS A 267 0.38 19.94 2.48
CA HIS A 267 -1.02 19.76 2.07
C HIS A 267 -2.02 19.79 3.23
N ALA A 268 -1.62 19.33 4.42
CA ALA A 268 -2.40 19.41 5.63
C ALA A 268 -1.82 20.53 6.50
N LEU A 269 -2.65 21.49 6.95
CA LEU A 269 -2.27 22.64 7.80
C LEU A 269 -1.85 22.19 9.24
N VAL A 270 -0.97 21.21 9.34
CA VAL A 270 -0.53 20.52 10.55
C VAL A 270 0.99 20.44 10.53
N ASN A 271 1.64 20.78 11.65
CA ASN A 271 3.10 20.74 11.73
C ASN A 271 3.57 19.30 12.01
N VAL A 272 4.42 18.74 11.16
CA VAL A 272 4.96 17.38 11.34
C VAL A 272 6.44 17.49 11.70
N SER A 273 6.76 17.15 12.95
CA SER A 273 8.16 17.09 13.39
C SER A 273 8.68 15.66 13.30
N PHE A 274 9.81 15.47 12.63
CA PHE A 274 10.46 14.15 12.50
C PHE A 274 11.76 14.10 13.29
N ARG A 275 11.94 13.05 14.09
CA ARG A 275 13.17 12.78 14.84
C ARG A 275 13.60 11.33 14.63
N ALA A 276 14.85 11.11 14.27
CA ALA A 276 15.46 9.78 14.22
C ALA A 276 16.52 9.65 15.31
N TYR A 277 16.57 8.49 15.95
CA TYR A 277 17.53 8.14 16.99
C TYR A 277 18.19 6.80 16.68
N GLY A 278 19.50 6.70 16.93
CA GLY A 278 20.31 5.52 16.61
C GLY A 278 20.91 5.57 15.21
N GLU A 279 21.82 4.63 14.92
CA GLU A 279 22.38 4.46 13.58
C GLU A 279 21.44 3.64 12.71
N GLU A 280 21.10 4.17 11.52
CA GLU A 280 20.31 3.46 10.53
C GLU A 280 21.07 2.21 10.07
N TYR A 281 20.45 1.04 10.25
CA TYR A 281 20.92 -0.22 9.71
C TYR A 281 20.02 -0.68 8.57
N GLU A 282 20.52 -1.59 7.74
CA GLU A 282 19.79 -2.10 6.61
C GLU A 282 18.56 -2.92 7.05
N LEU A 283 17.39 -2.48 6.59
CA LEU A 283 16.11 -3.11 6.87
C LEU A 283 15.61 -3.84 5.63
N SER A 284 14.95 -4.98 5.84
CA SER A 284 14.33 -5.73 4.75
C SER A 284 13.33 -4.85 3.98
N ARG A 285 13.17 -5.13 2.68
CA ARG A 285 12.23 -4.38 1.82
C ARG A 285 10.81 -4.37 2.41
N GLN A 286 10.38 -5.49 2.99
CA GLN A 286 9.07 -5.63 3.62
C GLN A 286 8.95 -4.76 4.88
N ALA A 287 9.99 -4.70 5.71
CA ALA A 287 10.03 -3.83 6.89
C ALA A 287 9.99 -2.33 6.51
N LYS A 288 10.74 -1.92 5.48
CA LYS A 288 10.70 -0.54 4.97
C LYS A 288 9.28 -0.15 4.52
N ILE A 289 8.61 -1.01 3.74
CA ILE A 289 7.23 -0.78 3.29
C ILE A 289 6.26 -0.71 4.47
N ALA A 290 6.42 -1.59 5.47
CA ALA A 290 5.56 -1.61 6.65
C ALA A 290 5.65 -0.28 7.45
N PHE A 291 6.86 0.26 7.65
CA PHE A 291 7.05 1.55 8.31
C PHE A 291 6.46 2.73 7.53
N ILE A 292 6.68 2.78 6.21
CA ILE A 292 6.13 3.84 5.35
C ILE A 292 4.60 3.85 5.40
N ARG A 293 3.98 2.68 5.27
CA ARG A 293 2.51 2.55 5.33
C ARG A 293 1.97 2.85 6.71
N CYS A 294 2.70 2.49 7.77
CA CYS A 294 2.32 2.82 9.14
C CYS A 294 2.30 4.33 9.38
N LEU A 295 3.33 5.05 8.92
CA LEU A 295 3.36 6.51 9.02
C LEU A 295 2.22 7.16 8.22
N GLN A 296 2.03 6.74 6.97
CA GLN A 296 1.01 7.30 6.07
C GLN A 296 -0.41 7.20 6.66
N GLU A 297 -0.77 6.02 7.16
CA GLU A 297 -2.08 5.76 7.75
C GLU A 297 -2.24 6.51 9.08
N SER A 298 -1.18 6.61 9.89
CA SER A 298 -1.19 7.37 11.16
C SER A 298 -1.40 8.87 10.92
N LEU A 299 -0.70 9.47 9.94
CA LEU A 299 -0.88 10.87 9.56
C LEU A 299 -2.30 11.14 9.04
N THR A 300 -2.83 10.23 8.21
CA THR A 300 -4.21 10.33 7.70
C THR A 300 -5.24 10.28 8.82
N ASN A 301 -5.04 9.38 9.81
CA ASN A 301 -5.91 9.27 10.97
C ASN A 301 -5.84 10.50 11.88
N ALA A 302 -4.65 11.05 12.08
CA ALA A 302 -4.44 12.26 12.86
C ALA A 302 -5.22 13.45 12.27
N VAL A 303 -5.28 13.63 10.95
CA VAL A 303 -6.07 14.72 10.31
C VAL A 303 -7.56 14.42 10.26
N ARG A 304 -7.94 13.17 9.96
CA ARG A 304 -9.36 12.81 9.77
C ARG A 304 -10.14 12.81 11.08
N HIS A 305 -9.48 12.47 12.18
CA HIS A 305 -10.12 12.27 13.49
C HIS A 305 -9.53 13.15 14.60
N GLY A 306 -8.27 13.55 14.48
CA GLY A 306 -7.62 14.47 15.42
C GLY A 306 -7.77 15.92 14.95
N GLN A 307 -8.37 16.78 15.77
CA GLN A 307 -8.30 18.24 15.56
C GLN A 307 -6.92 18.81 15.95
N GLY A 308 -5.85 18.01 15.80
CA GLY A 308 -4.50 18.31 16.27
C GLY A 308 -3.79 19.32 15.38
N THR A 309 -2.94 20.14 15.98
CA THR A 309 -2.09 21.12 15.30
C THR A 309 -0.66 20.64 15.10
N GLU A 310 -0.25 19.57 15.78
CA GLU A 310 1.12 19.07 15.79
C GLU A 310 1.15 17.53 15.83
N ILE A 311 2.00 16.96 14.98
CA ILE A 311 2.30 15.53 14.94
C ILE A 311 3.81 15.35 15.14
N ILE A 312 4.18 14.46 16.05
CA ILE A 312 5.56 14.11 16.34
C ILE A 312 5.79 12.68 15.85
N VAL A 313 6.72 12.53 14.91
CA VAL A 313 7.17 11.26 14.36
C VAL A 313 8.55 10.96 14.92
N SER A 314 8.69 9.88 15.66
CA SER A 314 9.96 9.41 16.21
C SER A 314 10.31 8.04 15.65
N LEU A 315 11.47 7.91 15.03
CA LEU A 315 12.02 6.64 14.56
C LEU A 315 13.23 6.28 15.42
N GLN A 316 13.22 5.09 16.02
CA GLN A 316 14.30 4.60 16.87
C GLN A 316 14.85 3.29 16.30
N PHE A 317 16.16 3.30 16.04
CA PHE A 317 16.93 2.11 15.69
C PHE A 317 17.56 1.54 16.96
N GLU A 318 16.97 0.49 17.52
CA GLU A 318 17.53 -0.23 18.66
C GLU A 318 18.23 -1.53 18.23
N GLN A 319 18.99 -2.14 19.13
CA GLN A 319 19.74 -3.36 18.81
C GLN A 319 18.85 -4.55 18.44
N GLN A 320 17.63 -4.62 19.01
CA GLN A 320 16.71 -5.75 18.88
C GLN A 320 15.47 -5.44 18.03
N TYR A 321 15.15 -4.17 17.79
CA TYR A 321 13.98 -3.75 17.02
C TYR A 321 14.15 -2.35 16.44
N THR A 322 13.44 -2.07 15.35
CA THR A 322 13.15 -0.71 14.92
C THR A 322 11.77 -0.34 15.42
N ARG A 323 11.66 0.83 16.04
CA ARG A 323 10.40 1.37 16.52
C ARG A 323 10.07 2.67 15.81
N LEU A 324 8.86 2.76 15.27
CA LEU A 324 8.26 3.98 14.76
C LEU A 324 7.13 4.38 15.71
N GLU A 325 7.22 5.59 16.26
CA GLU A 325 6.21 6.21 17.10
C GLU A 325 5.63 7.44 16.38
N VAL A 326 4.31 7.52 16.28
CA VAL A 326 3.60 8.66 15.72
C VAL A 326 2.62 9.15 16.76
N GLN A 327 2.84 10.36 17.26
CA GLN A 327 2.02 11.00 18.29
C GLN A 327 1.31 12.22 17.71
N ASP A 328 0.00 12.31 17.90
CA ASP A 328 -0.77 13.54 17.66
C ASP A 328 -1.20 14.21 18.98
N ASN A 329 -1.49 15.51 18.93
CA ASN A 329 -2.04 16.28 20.04
C ASN A 329 -3.57 16.50 19.92
N GLY A 330 -4.28 15.60 19.25
CA GLY A 330 -5.73 15.68 19.06
C GLY A 330 -6.53 15.46 20.34
N LYS A 331 -7.87 15.50 20.25
CA LYS A 331 -8.75 15.33 21.43
C LYS A 331 -8.77 13.91 22.01
N GLY A 332 -8.14 12.93 21.34
CA GLY A 332 -8.31 11.52 21.66
C GLY A 332 -9.78 11.09 21.54
N ASN A 333 -10.06 9.81 21.42
CA ASN A 333 -11.46 9.35 21.46
C ASN A 333 -11.54 8.01 22.21
N VAL A 334 -12.51 7.94 23.13
CA VAL A 334 -12.68 6.87 24.14
C VAL A 334 -13.36 5.64 23.54
N GLU A 335 -14.14 5.83 22.47
CA GLU A 335 -14.70 4.75 21.65
C GLU A 335 -14.13 4.85 20.24
N TRP A 336 -12.93 4.29 20.05
CA TRP A 336 -12.35 4.13 18.71
C TRP A 336 -12.73 2.76 18.14
N GLN A 337 -13.45 2.76 17.01
CA GLN A 337 -13.69 1.55 16.24
C GLN A 337 -12.51 1.28 15.31
N GLU A 338 -11.94 0.08 15.37
CA GLU A 338 -10.86 -0.36 14.49
C GLU A 338 -11.34 -0.39 13.03
N GLY A 339 -10.89 0.57 12.22
CA GLY A 339 -11.16 0.60 10.78
C GLY A 339 -10.27 -0.36 9.98
N PHE A 340 -10.62 -0.56 8.70
CA PHE A 340 -9.90 -1.45 7.77
C PHE A 340 -8.38 -1.15 7.66
N GLY A 341 -7.98 0.13 7.72
CA GLY A 341 -6.56 0.53 7.64
C GLY A 341 -5.71 0.04 8.82
N MET A 342 -6.26 0.04 10.03
CA MET A 342 -5.57 -0.38 11.25
C MET A 342 -5.35 -1.89 11.29
N ASN A 343 -6.35 -2.68 10.87
CA ASN A 343 -6.24 -4.13 10.79
C ASN A 343 -5.16 -4.54 9.78
N ALA A 344 -5.11 -3.88 8.62
CA ALA A 344 -4.06 -4.11 7.64
C ALA A 344 -2.66 -3.71 8.15
N MET A 345 -2.55 -2.70 9.01
CA MET A 345 -1.27 -2.35 9.65
C MET A 345 -0.86 -3.38 10.72
N LYS A 346 -1.78 -3.81 11.57
CA LYS A 346 -1.53 -4.85 12.58
C LYS A 346 -1.11 -6.16 11.93
N GLU A 347 -1.84 -6.60 10.90
CA GLU A 347 -1.53 -7.82 10.16
C GLU A 347 -0.15 -7.76 9.51
N ARG A 348 0.20 -6.63 8.87
CA ARG A 348 1.54 -6.43 8.28
C ARG A 348 2.65 -6.46 9.32
N ALA A 349 2.45 -5.80 10.46
CA ALA A 349 3.42 -5.84 11.55
C ALA A 349 3.58 -7.28 12.09
N MET A 350 2.47 -7.99 12.34
CA MET A 350 2.49 -9.37 12.83
C MET A 350 3.17 -10.34 11.85
N ASN A 351 2.97 -10.18 10.55
CA ASN A 351 3.64 -10.98 9.52
C ASN A 351 5.16 -10.82 9.55
N LEU A 352 5.66 -9.69 10.05
CA LEU A 352 7.09 -9.42 10.26
C LEU A 352 7.55 -9.75 11.68
N GLN A 353 6.76 -10.49 12.45
CA GLN A 353 6.98 -10.77 13.88
C GLN A 353 7.04 -9.50 14.75
N GLY A 354 6.52 -8.39 14.22
CA GLY A 354 6.38 -7.12 14.90
C GLY A 354 5.05 -6.97 15.61
N GLN A 355 4.90 -5.83 16.27
CA GLN A 355 3.70 -5.45 16.99
C GLN A 355 3.32 -4.01 16.66
N LEU A 356 2.04 -3.77 16.47
CA LEU A 356 1.46 -2.44 16.41
C LEU A 356 0.54 -2.24 17.62
N SER A 357 0.85 -1.25 18.45
CA SER A 357 0.00 -0.79 19.54
C SER A 357 -0.50 0.62 19.25
N VAL A 358 -1.75 0.87 19.63
CA VAL A 358 -2.36 2.19 19.56
C VAL A 358 -2.85 2.52 20.95
N TYR A 359 -2.45 3.70 21.42
CA TYR A 359 -2.86 4.23 22.71
C TYR A 359 -3.56 5.56 22.48
N THR A 360 -4.77 5.70 23.02
CA THR A 360 -5.52 6.96 22.97
C THR A 360 -5.84 7.39 24.39
N LYS A 361 -5.72 8.68 24.67
CA LYS A 361 -6.20 9.28 25.91
C LYS A 361 -7.04 10.52 25.58
N PRO A 362 -8.16 10.74 26.30
CA PRO A 362 -8.90 11.99 26.17
C PRO A 362 -7.99 13.18 26.42
N ASP A 363 -8.02 14.16 25.52
CA ASP A 363 -7.26 15.42 25.57
C ASP A 363 -5.71 15.30 25.60
N GLU A 364 -5.16 14.09 25.41
CA GLU A 364 -3.71 13.85 25.23
C GLU A 364 -3.38 13.27 23.83
N GLY A 365 -4.38 13.08 22.96
CA GLY A 365 -4.21 12.64 21.57
C GLY A 365 -4.08 11.13 21.37
N MET A 366 -3.52 10.75 20.22
CA MET A 366 -3.26 9.37 19.80
C MET A 366 -1.76 9.12 19.69
N LEU A 367 -1.30 7.99 20.22
CA LEU A 367 0.03 7.46 20.05
C LEU A 367 -0.06 6.12 19.31
N VAL A 368 0.52 6.05 18.12
CA VAL A 368 0.71 4.81 17.36
C VAL A 368 2.15 4.37 17.52
N THR A 369 2.36 3.13 17.94
CA THR A 369 3.69 2.53 18.08
C THR A 369 3.77 1.28 17.23
N CYS A 370 4.61 1.30 16.20
CA CYS A 370 4.94 0.15 15.38
C CYS A 370 6.36 -0.31 15.71
N THR A 371 6.48 -1.53 16.22
CA THR A 371 7.77 -2.15 16.52
C THR A 371 7.96 -3.35 15.61
N ILE A 372 8.99 -3.34 14.79
CA ILE A 372 9.38 -4.50 13.98
C ILE A 372 10.72 -4.98 14.54
N PRO A 373 10.83 -6.26 14.95
CA PRO A 373 12.10 -6.79 15.44
C PRO A 373 13.16 -6.58 14.37
N ARG A 374 14.39 -6.36 14.81
CA ARG A 374 15.53 -6.38 13.94
C ARG A 374 15.65 -7.82 13.49
N GLN A 375 15.02 -8.10 12.36
CA GLN A 375 15.39 -9.23 11.55
C GLN A 375 16.79 -8.85 11.08
N THR A 376 17.80 -9.24 11.85
CA THR A 376 19.02 -9.69 11.21
C THR A 376 18.52 -10.72 10.22
N GLU A 377 18.40 -10.33 8.95
CA GLU A 377 18.96 -11.21 7.94
C GLU A 377 20.28 -11.62 8.54
N ILE A 378 20.33 -12.89 8.94
CA ILE A 378 21.54 -13.44 9.48
C ILE A 378 22.48 -13.25 8.29
N LYS A 379 23.36 -12.24 8.35
CA LYS A 379 24.69 -12.36 7.78
C LYS A 379 25.31 -13.51 8.58
N ASP A 380 24.84 -14.72 8.30
CA ASP A 380 25.57 -15.93 8.60
C ASP A 380 26.86 -15.64 7.85
N GLY A 381 27.97 -15.50 8.58
CA GLY A 381 29.25 -15.19 7.97
C GLY A 381 29.41 -16.07 6.74
N LEU A 382 29.77 -15.46 5.60
CA LEU A 382 29.90 -16.07 4.27
C LEU A 382 29.86 -17.60 4.30
N ILE A 383 28.76 -18.21 3.83
CA ILE A 383 28.61 -19.66 3.79
C ILE A 383 29.68 -20.20 2.83
N ARG A 384 30.67 -20.90 3.39
CA ARG A 384 31.81 -21.42 2.66
C ARG A 384 31.40 -22.68 1.91
N LEU A 385 31.37 -22.59 0.58
CA LEU A 385 30.89 -23.63 -0.31
C LEU A 385 32.05 -24.32 -1.03
N LEU A 386 32.00 -25.65 -1.08
CA LEU A 386 32.81 -26.46 -1.97
C LEU A 386 31.90 -27.08 -3.02
N ILE A 387 32.27 -26.95 -4.30
CA ILE A 387 31.52 -27.54 -5.41
C ILE A 387 32.33 -28.72 -5.96
N VAL A 388 31.73 -29.89 -6.02
CA VAL A 388 32.38 -31.14 -6.44
C VAL A 388 31.60 -31.73 -7.60
N ASP A 389 32.22 -31.76 -8.77
CA ASP A 389 31.60 -32.19 -10.03
C ASP A 389 32.68 -32.48 -11.08
N ASP A 390 32.59 -33.60 -11.78
CA ASP A 390 33.61 -34.00 -12.77
C ASP A 390 33.55 -33.17 -14.06
N GLN A 391 32.46 -32.41 -14.28
CA GLN A 391 32.28 -31.55 -15.43
C GLN A 391 32.80 -30.13 -15.15
N PRO A 392 33.90 -29.68 -15.80
CA PRO A 392 34.48 -28.36 -15.53
C PRO A 392 33.50 -27.20 -15.77
N PHE A 393 32.62 -27.34 -16.76
CA PHE A 393 31.61 -26.33 -17.10
C PHE A 393 30.57 -26.16 -15.99
N VAL A 394 30.12 -27.24 -15.36
CA VAL A 394 29.12 -27.19 -14.28
C VAL A 394 29.72 -26.51 -13.05
N ARG A 395 30.97 -26.83 -12.70
CA ARG A 395 31.69 -26.17 -11.59
C ARG A 395 31.80 -24.66 -11.76
N GLU A 396 32.26 -24.20 -12.92
CA GLU A 396 32.43 -22.76 -13.18
C GLU A 396 31.09 -22.02 -13.31
N SER A 397 30.07 -22.68 -13.87
CA SER A 397 28.72 -22.12 -13.97
C SER A 397 28.09 -21.96 -12.59
N LEU A 398 28.17 -22.97 -11.73
CA LEU A 398 27.67 -22.91 -10.36
C LEU A 398 28.43 -21.88 -9.53
N ARG A 399 29.75 -21.78 -9.69
CA ARG A 399 30.53 -20.72 -9.05
C ARG A 399 30.02 -19.33 -9.45
N THR A 400 29.91 -19.09 -10.76
CA THR A 400 29.44 -17.79 -11.29
C THR A 400 28.01 -17.45 -10.86
N LEU A 401 27.14 -18.46 -10.74
CA LEU A 401 25.76 -18.27 -10.31
C LEU A 401 25.64 -18.02 -8.81
N LEU A 402 26.43 -18.72 -7.99
CA LEU A 402 26.39 -18.62 -6.53
C LEU A 402 27.17 -17.41 -5.99
N ASP A 403 28.23 -16.98 -6.68
CA ASP A 403 29.01 -15.76 -6.34
C ASP A 403 28.17 -14.46 -6.45
N ARG A 404 26.98 -14.52 -7.08
CA ARG A 404 26.03 -13.38 -7.13
C ARG A 404 25.34 -13.11 -5.80
N TYR A 405 25.35 -14.09 -4.89
CA TYR A 405 24.73 -13.96 -3.57
C TYR A 405 25.81 -13.57 -2.55
N GLU A 406 25.68 -12.37 -1.96
CA GLU A 406 26.70 -11.82 -1.03
C GLU A 406 26.95 -12.69 0.22
N ASP A 407 26.03 -13.60 0.55
CA ASP A 407 26.11 -14.52 1.67
C ASP A 407 26.73 -15.89 1.34
N LEU A 408 26.99 -16.19 0.07
CA LEU A 408 27.56 -17.46 -0.40
C LEU A 408 28.99 -17.23 -0.92
N ASN A 409 29.95 -18.04 -0.47
CA ASN A 409 31.35 -17.92 -0.88
C ASN A 409 31.89 -19.27 -1.33
N VAL A 410 32.14 -19.43 -2.63
CA VAL A 410 32.75 -20.64 -3.17
C VAL A 410 34.24 -20.65 -2.88
N VAL A 411 34.63 -21.42 -1.86
CA VAL A 411 36.02 -21.48 -1.37
C VAL A 411 36.90 -22.45 -2.15
N GLY A 412 36.31 -23.34 -2.94
CA GLY A 412 37.03 -24.31 -3.76
C GLY A 412 36.13 -25.04 -4.74
N LEU A 413 36.77 -25.67 -5.73
CA LEU A 413 36.17 -26.54 -6.73
C LEU A 413 36.97 -27.86 -6.73
N ALA A 414 36.30 -29.01 -6.79
CA ALA A 414 36.93 -30.32 -6.89
C ALA A 414 36.32 -31.12 -8.05
N GLU A 415 37.14 -31.92 -8.73
CA GLU A 415 36.73 -32.71 -9.90
C GLU A 415 36.30 -34.14 -9.57
N ASP A 416 36.68 -34.63 -8.39
CA ASP A 416 36.28 -35.94 -7.91
C ASP A 416 36.23 -35.99 -6.36
N GLY A 417 35.80 -37.15 -5.83
CA GLY A 417 35.73 -37.40 -4.41
C GLY A 417 37.07 -37.35 -3.65
N ASN A 418 38.20 -37.67 -4.30
CA ASN A 418 39.53 -37.60 -3.66
C ASN A 418 39.93 -36.15 -3.44
N GLU A 419 39.83 -35.33 -4.48
CA GLU A 419 40.12 -33.90 -4.40
C GLU A 419 39.18 -33.20 -3.40
N ALA A 420 37.92 -33.61 -3.35
CA ALA A 420 36.96 -33.10 -2.36
C ALA A 420 37.42 -33.37 -0.91
N ILE A 421 37.93 -34.56 -0.60
CA ILE A 421 38.43 -34.92 0.72
C ILE A 421 39.66 -34.07 1.09
N ASP A 422 40.60 -33.91 0.15
CA ASP A 422 41.80 -33.09 0.36
C ASP A 422 41.44 -31.62 0.61
N LEU A 423 40.51 -31.06 -0.18
CA LEU A 423 40.02 -29.71 -0.03
C LEU A 423 39.20 -29.52 1.25
N CYS A 424 38.45 -30.53 1.71
CA CYS A 424 37.78 -30.47 3.01
C CYS A 424 38.78 -30.27 4.15
N GLY A 425 39.90 -31.01 4.15
CA GLY A 425 40.95 -30.87 5.16
C GLY A 425 41.62 -29.49 5.17
N ARG A 426 41.79 -28.87 4.00
CA ARG A 426 42.47 -27.57 3.85
C ARG A 426 41.54 -26.37 4.04
N LEU A 427 40.34 -26.44 3.47
CA LEU A 427 39.43 -25.32 3.35
C LEU A 427 38.36 -25.34 4.43
N GLN A 428 38.00 -26.49 5.01
CA GLN A 428 36.91 -26.60 6.00
C GLN A 428 35.62 -25.87 5.52
N PRO A 429 35.01 -26.31 4.40
CA PRO A 429 33.77 -25.74 3.90
C PRO A 429 32.62 -26.00 4.88
N HIS A 430 31.60 -25.13 4.87
CA HIS A 430 30.39 -25.33 5.66
C HIS A 430 29.41 -26.25 4.94
N VAL A 431 29.29 -26.10 3.62
CA VAL A 431 28.38 -26.88 2.77
C VAL A 431 29.13 -27.36 1.52
N ILE A 432 28.91 -28.61 1.13
CA ILE A 432 29.41 -29.20 -0.12
C ILE A 432 28.23 -29.45 -1.05
N LEU A 433 28.33 -28.97 -2.29
CA LEU A 433 27.50 -29.44 -3.40
C LEU A 433 28.24 -30.62 -4.06
N MET A 434 27.69 -31.82 -3.94
CA MET A 434 28.36 -33.07 -4.33
C MET A 434 27.60 -33.75 -5.46
N ASP A 435 28.21 -33.92 -6.62
CA ASP A 435 27.68 -34.83 -7.64
C ASP A 435 27.88 -36.30 -7.23
N LEU A 436 27.03 -37.20 -7.74
CA LEU A 436 27.14 -38.63 -7.50
C LEU A 436 28.04 -39.32 -8.53
N ASP A 437 27.86 -38.99 -9.81
CA ASP A 437 28.53 -39.66 -10.92
C ASP A 437 29.83 -38.92 -11.27
N MET A 438 30.94 -39.36 -10.70
CA MET A 438 32.26 -38.78 -10.94
C MET A 438 33.31 -39.87 -11.19
N GLN A 439 34.35 -39.55 -11.95
CA GLN A 439 35.46 -40.48 -12.21
C GLN A 439 36.35 -40.66 -10.96
N HIS A 440 37.02 -41.82 -10.86
CA HIS A 440 37.89 -42.23 -9.75
C HIS A 440 37.20 -42.51 -8.40
N MET A 441 36.54 -41.51 -7.80
CA MET A 441 35.77 -41.68 -6.56
C MET A 441 34.42 -40.99 -6.69
N ASP A 442 33.36 -41.79 -6.58
CA ASP A 442 31.98 -41.33 -6.68
C ASP A 442 31.54 -40.52 -5.44
N GLY A 443 30.43 -39.79 -5.60
CA GLY A 443 29.88 -38.94 -4.53
C GLY A 443 29.35 -39.72 -3.33
N VAL A 444 28.98 -40.99 -3.50
CA VAL A 444 28.44 -41.84 -2.43
C VAL A 444 29.56 -42.23 -1.46
N GLU A 445 30.69 -42.70 -1.98
CA GLU A 445 31.89 -43.05 -1.24
C GLU A 445 32.54 -41.80 -0.62
N ALA A 446 32.62 -40.70 -1.38
CA ALA A 446 33.14 -39.43 -0.89
C ALA A 446 32.32 -38.90 0.29
N THR A 447 30.99 -38.91 0.19
CA THR A 447 30.07 -38.52 1.28
C THR A 447 30.35 -39.32 2.54
N LYS A 448 30.47 -40.65 2.43
CA LYS A 448 30.74 -41.52 3.58
C LYS A 448 32.05 -41.17 4.28
N LYS A 449 33.14 -40.98 3.51
CA LYS A 449 34.46 -40.65 4.07
C LYS A 449 34.46 -39.25 4.71
N ILE A 450 33.89 -38.25 4.03
CA ILE A 450 33.82 -36.87 4.54
C ILE A 450 32.99 -36.82 5.83
N LYS A 451 31.83 -37.47 5.90
CA LYS A 451 31.00 -37.45 7.12
C LYS A 451 31.64 -38.23 8.27
N GLN A 452 32.43 -39.26 8.01
CA GLN A 452 33.20 -39.96 9.05
C GLN A 452 34.31 -39.09 9.64
N GLN A 453 34.98 -38.28 8.82
CA GLN A 453 36.11 -37.47 9.24
C GLN A 453 35.70 -36.07 9.76
N TRP A 454 34.67 -35.47 9.15
CA TRP A 454 34.12 -34.16 9.50
C TRP A 454 32.58 -34.19 9.56
N PRO A 455 31.98 -34.72 10.65
CA PRO A 455 30.53 -34.86 10.76
C PRO A 455 29.74 -33.53 10.67
N HIS A 456 30.40 -32.41 10.94
CA HIS A 456 29.81 -31.07 10.96
C HIS A 456 29.66 -30.45 9.56
N ILE A 457 30.43 -30.92 8.56
CA ILE A 457 30.30 -30.44 7.18
C ILE A 457 28.99 -30.95 6.61
N ARG A 458 28.22 -30.03 6.03
CA ARG A 458 26.95 -30.35 5.40
C ARG A 458 27.15 -30.78 3.96
N ILE A 459 26.49 -31.85 3.54
CA ILE A 459 26.61 -32.36 2.17
C ILE A 459 25.23 -32.35 1.51
N LEU A 460 25.11 -31.59 0.44
CA LEU A 460 23.95 -31.53 -0.43
C LEU A 460 24.29 -32.26 -1.72
N ILE A 461 23.62 -33.38 -1.96
CA ILE A 461 23.76 -34.11 -3.21
C ILE A 461 23.11 -33.31 -4.33
N PHE A 462 23.84 -33.10 -5.42
CA PHE A 462 23.42 -32.28 -6.55
C PHE A 462 23.76 -32.99 -7.87
N THR A 463 22.82 -33.74 -8.43
CA THR A 463 23.07 -34.63 -9.58
C THR A 463 22.07 -34.47 -10.72
N THR A 464 22.47 -34.83 -11.95
CA THR A 464 21.56 -34.90 -13.11
C THR A 464 20.68 -36.16 -13.08
N PHE A 465 21.13 -37.25 -12.45
CA PHE A 465 20.48 -38.55 -12.54
C PHE A 465 19.45 -38.77 -11.43
N GLN A 466 18.28 -39.28 -11.81
CA GLN A 466 17.23 -39.71 -10.89
C GLN A 466 17.46 -41.14 -10.39
N ASP A 467 18.71 -41.60 -10.27
CA ASP A 467 18.99 -42.93 -9.72
C ASP A 467 18.69 -42.93 -8.21
N THR A 468 17.48 -43.41 -7.92
CA THR A 468 16.87 -43.39 -6.61
C THR A 468 17.67 -44.21 -5.60
N GLU A 469 18.42 -45.23 -6.04
CA GLU A 469 19.18 -46.11 -5.14
C GLU A 469 20.48 -45.45 -4.65
N GLN A 470 21.23 -44.79 -5.54
CA GLN A 470 22.45 -44.06 -5.17
C GLN A 470 22.15 -42.81 -4.32
N ALA A 471 21.06 -42.11 -4.62
CA ALA A 471 20.56 -41.02 -3.80
C ALA A 471 20.18 -41.47 -2.37
N LEU A 472 19.55 -42.65 -2.26
CA LEU A 472 19.22 -43.27 -0.97
C LEU A 472 20.47 -43.68 -0.20
N GLU A 473 21.47 -44.25 -0.88
CA GLU A 473 22.72 -44.68 -0.26
C GLU A 473 23.54 -43.50 0.25
N SER A 474 23.63 -42.40 -0.51
CA SER A 474 24.28 -41.17 -0.07
C SER A 474 23.60 -40.51 1.15
N LEU A 475 22.26 -40.49 1.19
CA LEU A 475 21.51 -40.07 2.39
C LEU A 475 21.78 -40.98 3.60
N ARG A 476 21.84 -42.30 3.41
CA ARG A 476 22.22 -43.26 4.47
C ARG A 476 23.65 -43.07 4.97
N ASN A 477 24.55 -42.65 4.09
CA ASN A 477 25.93 -42.31 4.42
C ASN A 477 26.07 -40.94 5.10
N GLY A 478 24.97 -40.20 5.30
CA GLY A 478 24.91 -38.99 6.11
C GLY A 478 24.82 -37.68 5.32
N ALA A 479 24.45 -37.71 4.04
CA ALA A 479 24.12 -36.48 3.32
C ALA A 479 22.94 -35.74 3.97
N ASP A 480 22.99 -34.41 3.97
CA ASP A 480 22.05 -33.52 4.64
C ASP A 480 20.92 -33.01 3.70
N GLY A 481 20.99 -33.34 2.41
CA GLY A 481 19.94 -33.06 1.45
C GLY A 481 20.23 -33.64 0.06
N PHE A 482 19.20 -33.68 -0.79
CA PHE A 482 19.29 -34.16 -2.16
C PHE A 482 18.52 -33.23 -3.10
N LEU A 483 19.17 -32.83 -4.19
CA LEU A 483 18.62 -31.98 -5.24
C LEU A 483 19.03 -32.44 -6.63
N LEU A 484 18.13 -32.22 -7.59
CA LEU A 484 18.41 -32.44 -9.00
C LEU A 484 19.02 -31.17 -9.62
N LYS A 485 19.95 -31.35 -10.56
CA LYS A 485 20.57 -30.27 -11.36
C LYS A 485 19.59 -29.49 -12.26
N SER A 486 18.29 -29.81 -12.22
CA SER A 486 17.20 -29.09 -12.87
C SER A 486 16.57 -27.98 -12.01
N ILE A 487 17.02 -27.80 -10.76
CA ILE A 487 16.48 -26.80 -9.83
C ILE A 487 16.88 -25.37 -10.21
N GLU A 488 16.01 -24.42 -9.90
CA GLU A 488 16.29 -23.01 -10.11
C GLU A 488 17.42 -22.50 -9.21
N THR A 489 18.22 -21.55 -9.69
CA THR A 489 19.37 -21.02 -8.94
C THR A 489 18.97 -20.37 -7.62
N LEU A 490 17.82 -19.67 -7.59
CA LEU A 490 17.31 -19.05 -6.37
C LEU A 490 16.90 -20.11 -5.33
N GLU A 491 16.28 -21.18 -5.79
CA GLU A 491 15.86 -22.29 -4.93
C GLU A 491 17.06 -23.11 -4.43
N LEU A 492 18.09 -23.31 -5.26
CA LEU A 492 19.38 -23.87 -4.84
C LEU A 492 20.03 -23.04 -3.74
N ALA A 493 20.15 -21.72 -3.93
CA ALA A 493 20.71 -20.81 -2.92
C ALA A 493 19.92 -20.86 -1.60
N ASN A 494 18.58 -20.88 -1.68
CA ASN A 494 17.72 -21.02 -0.50
C ASN A 494 17.89 -22.38 0.20
N THR A 495 18.10 -23.45 -0.57
CA THR A 495 18.34 -24.78 -0.02
C THR A 495 19.69 -24.87 0.69
N ILE A 496 20.74 -24.27 0.10
CA ILE A 496 22.06 -24.14 0.74
C ILE A 496 21.93 -23.43 2.11
N ARG A 497 21.21 -22.30 2.15
CA ARG A 497 20.94 -21.55 3.39
C ARG A 497 20.18 -22.39 4.42
N LEU A 498 19.21 -23.18 3.97
CA LEU A 498 18.41 -24.07 4.82
C LEU A 498 19.27 -25.18 5.44
N ILE A 499 20.10 -25.84 4.62
CA ILE A 499 20.98 -26.93 5.05
C ILE A 499 22.08 -26.43 5.98
N HIS A 500 22.65 -25.25 5.69
CA HIS A 500 23.62 -24.60 6.58
C HIS A 500 23.04 -24.40 8.00
N LYS A 501 21.76 -24.02 8.09
CA LYS A 501 21.03 -23.84 9.37
C LYS A 501 20.57 -25.15 10.03
N GLY A 502 20.95 -26.31 9.47
CA GLY A 502 20.61 -27.64 9.98
C GLY A 502 19.24 -28.16 9.55
N GLY A 503 18.60 -27.53 8.56
CA GLY A 503 17.43 -28.10 7.89
C GLY A 503 17.83 -29.25 6.94
N THR A 504 16.87 -30.10 6.59
CA THR A 504 17.03 -31.18 5.60
C THR A 504 15.99 -31.00 4.51
N LEU A 505 16.38 -31.10 3.24
CA LEU A 505 15.47 -30.99 2.10
C LEU A 505 15.59 -32.25 1.23
N ILE A 506 14.44 -32.91 1.02
CA ILE A 506 14.28 -34.08 0.17
C ILE A 506 13.17 -33.74 -0.83
N ASP A 507 13.47 -33.82 -2.12
CA ASP A 507 12.49 -33.55 -3.18
C ASP A 507 11.21 -34.40 -3.07
N GLN A 508 10.07 -33.81 -3.47
CA GLN A 508 8.73 -34.39 -3.32
C GLN A 508 8.57 -35.74 -4.06
N GLY A 509 9.26 -35.94 -5.20
CA GLY A 509 9.20 -37.20 -5.96
C GLY A 509 9.92 -38.37 -5.28
N MET A 510 10.92 -38.07 -4.44
CA MET A 510 11.73 -39.07 -3.73
C MET A 510 11.18 -39.39 -2.34
N SER A 511 10.54 -38.41 -1.68
CA SER A 511 9.93 -38.61 -0.36
C SER A 511 9.01 -39.84 -0.31
N HIS A 512 8.15 -40.04 -1.31
CA HIS A 512 7.25 -41.21 -1.37
C HIS A 512 7.97 -42.56 -1.46
N LYS A 513 9.06 -42.68 -2.24
CA LYS A 513 9.77 -43.96 -2.47
C LYS A 513 10.80 -44.28 -1.39
N ILE A 514 11.41 -43.25 -0.80
CA ILE A 514 12.34 -43.39 0.33
C ILE A 514 11.59 -43.99 1.53
N PHE A 515 10.37 -43.51 1.82
CA PHE A 515 9.60 -44.03 2.95
C PHE A 515 8.92 -45.38 2.68
N GLU A 516 8.52 -45.70 1.44
CA GLU A 516 8.03 -47.04 1.09
C GLU A 516 9.06 -48.16 1.31
N LYS A 517 10.36 -47.90 1.06
CA LYS A 517 11.43 -48.90 1.28
C LYS A 517 12.00 -48.91 2.71
N PHE A 518 11.82 -47.87 3.51
CA PHE A 518 12.20 -47.87 4.93
C PHE A 518 11.24 -48.74 5.79
N ASP A 519 9.99 -48.91 5.36
CA ASP A 519 8.98 -49.70 6.08
C ASP A 519 8.96 -51.19 5.71
N ALA A 520 9.68 -51.63 4.66
CA ALA A 520 9.83 -53.05 4.34
C ALA A 520 10.64 -53.86 5.41
N GLN A 521 11.14 -53.18 6.46
CA GLN A 521 11.90 -53.79 7.56
C GLN A 521 11.23 -53.71 8.93
N LYS A 522 9.96 -53.29 9.04
CA LYS A 522 9.20 -53.38 10.29
C LYS A 522 7.95 -54.22 10.09
N GLU A 523 8.00 -55.44 10.61
CA GLU A 523 6.87 -56.36 10.64
C GLU A 523 5.72 -55.81 11.51
N THR A 524 4.48 -55.97 11.00
CA THR A 524 3.13 -55.93 11.63
C THR A 524 2.33 -54.61 11.74
N PRO A 525 0.97 -54.65 11.66
CA PRO A 525 0.05 -55.60 11.00
C PRO A 525 -0.80 -54.90 9.91
N GLN A 526 -0.50 -55.20 8.66
CA GLN A 526 -1.06 -54.53 7.47
C GLN A 526 -2.09 -55.45 6.81
N SER A 527 -3.38 -55.22 7.07
CA SER A 527 -4.43 -55.93 6.33
C SER A 527 -5.67 -55.09 6.00
N LYS A 528 -5.86 -53.90 6.59
CA LYS A 528 -7.03 -53.03 6.33
C LYS A 528 -6.71 -51.64 5.74
N ALA A 529 -5.49 -51.13 5.93
CA ALA A 529 -5.04 -49.86 5.36
C ALA A 529 -4.95 -49.87 3.82
N THR A 530 -4.69 -51.05 3.23
CA THR A 530 -4.59 -51.27 1.79
C THR A 530 -5.91 -51.06 1.04
N ALA A 531 -7.07 -51.15 1.71
CA ALA A 531 -8.37 -50.95 1.08
C ALA A 531 -8.67 -49.48 0.71
N TYR A 532 -7.97 -48.52 1.34
CA TYR A 532 -8.13 -47.08 1.12
C TYR A 532 -6.84 -46.40 0.61
N GLU A 533 -5.83 -47.18 0.24
CA GLU A 533 -4.53 -46.68 -0.26
C GLU A 533 -3.89 -45.61 0.67
N LEU A 534 -4.12 -45.74 1.97
CA LEU A 534 -3.57 -44.82 2.96
C LEU A 534 -2.11 -45.16 3.24
N THR A 535 -1.25 -44.15 3.16
CA THR A 535 0.16 -44.23 3.51
C THR A 535 0.33 -44.27 5.03
N ALA A 536 1.44 -44.83 5.52
CA ALA A 536 1.75 -44.87 6.95
C ALA A 536 1.71 -43.46 7.59
N ARG A 537 2.10 -42.42 6.83
CA ARG A 537 2.09 -41.04 7.30
C ARG A 537 0.70 -40.43 7.39
N GLU A 538 -0.19 -40.74 6.45
CA GLU A 538 -1.60 -40.36 6.52
C GLU A 538 -2.27 -41.03 7.74
N ILE A 539 -1.94 -42.29 8.03
CA ILE A 539 -2.43 -43.02 9.21
C ILE A 539 -1.88 -42.41 10.50
N GLU A 540 -0.58 -42.11 10.57
CA GLU A 540 0.05 -41.48 11.74
C GLU A 540 -0.54 -40.08 12.01
N ILE A 541 -0.80 -39.30 10.96
CA ILE A 541 -1.49 -38.02 11.07
C ILE A 541 -2.92 -38.23 11.56
N LEU A 542 -3.68 -39.18 11.02
CA LEU A 542 -5.02 -39.52 11.52
C LEU A 542 -5.02 -39.94 13.00
N GLN A 543 -4.03 -40.71 13.45
CA GLN A 543 -3.87 -41.10 14.87
C GLN A 543 -3.62 -39.88 15.78
N LEU A 544 -2.75 -38.97 15.37
CA LEU A 544 -2.45 -37.77 16.16
C LEU A 544 -3.61 -36.77 16.15
N VAL A 545 -4.34 -36.71 15.05
CA VAL A 545 -5.58 -35.93 14.91
C VAL A 545 -6.68 -36.50 15.80
N ALA A 546 -6.81 -37.83 15.90
CA ALA A 546 -7.73 -38.52 16.80
C ALA A 546 -7.38 -38.30 18.29
N LYS A 547 -6.09 -38.16 18.61
CA LYS A 547 -5.60 -37.72 19.93
C LYS A 547 -5.84 -36.24 20.24
N GLY A 548 -6.54 -35.51 19.35
CA GLY A 548 -6.93 -34.11 19.58
C GLY A 548 -5.84 -33.08 19.31
N LEU A 549 -4.70 -33.46 18.73
CA LEU A 549 -3.60 -32.53 18.48
C LEU A 549 -3.93 -31.54 17.36
N ARG A 550 -3.41 -30.30 17.49
CA ARG A 550 -3.49 -29.26 16.45
C ARG A 550 -2.43 -29.52 15.37
N TYR A 551 -2.70 -29.13 14.12
CA TYR A 551 -1.77 -29.33 13.01
C TYR A 551 -0.39 -28.68 13.23
N THR A 552 -0.33 -27.55 13.94
CA THR A 552 0.94 -26.93 14.35
C THR A 552 1.76 -27.83 15.28
N THR A 553 1.11 -28.49 16.23
CA THR A 553 1.75 -29.41 17.17
C THR A 553 2.16 -30.71 16.50
N ILE A 554 1.34 -31.21 15.57
CA ILE A 554 1.66 -32.38 14.75
C ILE A 554 2.88 -32.07 13.88
N ALA A 555 2.91 -30.90 13.24
CA ALA A 555 4.03 -30.42 12.43
C ALA A 555 5.36 -30.41 13.21
N SER A 556 5.37 -29.85 14.42
CA SER A 556 6.57 -29.88 15.28
C SER A 556 6.96 -31.29 15.73
N ARG A 557 5.99 -32.15 16.07
CA ARG A 557 6.25 -33.51 16.54
C ARG A 557 6.78 -34.42 15.45
N LEU A 558 6.37 -34.16 14.21
CA LEU A 558 6.67 -34.96 13.05
C LEU A 558 7.78 -34.35 12.17
N TYR A 559 8.38 -33.23 12.60
CA TYR A 559 9.39 -32.46 11.86
C TYR A 559 8.94 -32.08 10.44
N LEU A 560 7.68 -31.64 10.31
CA LEU A 560 7.07 -31.21 9.05
C LEU A 560 6.64 -29.73 9.11
N SER A 561 6.41 -29.11 7.95
CA SER A 561 5.74 -27.81 7.89
C SER A 561 4.23 -27.95 8.18
N ASN A 562 3.59 -26.89 8.68
CA ASN A 562 2.15 -26.88 8.92
C ASN A 562 1.33 -27.07 7.62
N GLY A 563 1.81 -26.53 6.50
CA GLY A 563 1.22 -26.75 5.18
C GLY A 563 1.29 -28.22 4.75
N THR A 564 2.41 -28.88 5.02
CA THR A 564 2.61 -30.30 4.72
C THR A 564 1.66 -31.19 5.52
N VAL A 565 1.47 -30.91 6.81
CA VAL A 565 0.51 -31.65 7.65
C VAL A 565 -0.94 -31.46 7.18
N ARG A 566 -1.32 -30.23 6.78
CA ARG A 566 -2.64 -29.96 6.21
C ARG A 566 -2.88 -30.73 4.92
N ASN A 567 -1.87 -30.80 4.05
CA ASN A 567 -1.98 -31.52 2.79
C ASN A 567 -2.16 -33.03 3.02
N TYR A 568 -1.34 -33.64 3.89
CA TYR A 568 -1.52 -35.05 4.24
C TYR A 568 -2.89 -35.35 4.86
N ALA A 569 -3.37 -34.49 5.76
CA ALA A 569 -4.72 -34.64 6.34
C ALA A 569 -5.80 -34.54 5.25
N SER A 570 -5.68 -33.58 4.32
CA SER A 570 -6.62 -33.41 3.22
C SER A 570 -6.64 -34.59 2.25
N THR A 571 -5.48 -35.17 1.95
CA THR A 571 -5.36 -36.36 1.11
C THR A 571 -5.96 -37.58 1.80
N ALA A 572 -5.68 -37.74 3.10
CA ALA A 572 -6.27 -38.81 3.91
C ALA A 572 -7.81 -38.71 3.96
N TYR A 573 -8.36 -37.50 4.10
CA TYR A 573 -9.83 -37.29 4.11
C TYR A 573 -10.45 -37.61 2.75
N THR A 574 -9.78 -37.22 1.67
CA THR A 574 -10.21 -37.55 0.30
C THR A 574 -10.23 -39.06 0.08
N LYS A 575 -9.17 -39.77 0.48
CA LYS A 575 -9.06 -41.23 0.38
C LYS A 575 -10.10 -41.97 1.24
N LEU A 576 -10.40 -41.43 2.42
CA LEU A 576 -11.47 -41.93 3.28
C LEU A 576 -12.87 -41.52 2.80
N GLY A 577 -13.00 -40.62 1.82
CA GLY A 577 -14.28 -40.12 1.30
C GLY A 577 -15.09 -39.32 2.32
N VAL A 578 -14.42 -38.54 3.16
CA VAL A 578 -14.99 -37.73 4.25
C VAL A 578 -14.63 -36.26 4.08
N ARG A 579 -15.42 -35.36 4.68
CA ARG A 579 -15.31 -33.91 4.41
C ARG A 579 -14.69 -33.11 5.53
N ASN A 580 -14.69 -33.65 6.75
CA ASN A 580 -14.16 -32.98 7.93
C ASN A 580 -13.33 -33.93 8.79
N LYS A 581 -12.59 -33.33 9.72
CA LYS A 581 -11.68 -34.01 10.63
C LYS A 581 -12.42 -35.02 11.50
N GLU A 582 -13.61 -34.66 11.97
CA GLU A 582 -14.41 -35.46 12.89
C GLU A 582 -14.89 -36.76 12.23
N GLU A 583 -15.42 -36.66 11.01
CA GLU A 583 -15.80 -37.81 10.17
C GLU A 583 -14.61 -38.69 9.84
N ALA A 584 -13.43 -38.10 9.59
CA ALA A 584 -12.22 -38.85 9.31
C ALA A 584 -11.74 -39.70 10.48
N VAL A 585 -11.76 -39.12 11.70
CA VAL A 585 -11.40 -39.85 12.92
C VAL A 585 -12.42 -40.96 13.21
N GLN A 586 -13.72 -40.66 13.12
CA GLN A 586 -14.77 -41.65 13.34
C GLN A 586 -14.65 -42.81 12.35
N LYS A 587 -14.51 -42.50 11.05
CA LYS A 587 -14.40 -43.52 10.02
C LYS A 587 -13.13 -44.34 10.16
N ALA A 588 -12.01 -43.72 10.53
CA ALA A 588 -10.75 -44.42 10.76
C ALA A 588 -10.78 -45.36 11.98
N LEU A 589 -11.55 -45.02 13.03
CA LEU A 589 -11.83 -45.90 14.17
C LEU A 589 -12.75 -47.07 13.78
N GLU A 590 -13.83 -46.81 13.04
CA GLU A 590 -14.79 -47.83 12.59
C GLU A 590 -14.14 -48.92 11.73
N ILE A 591 -13.20 -48.54 10.86
CA ILE A 591 -12.47 -49.47 9.99
C ILE A 591 -11.20 -50.05 10.65
N GLY A 592 -10.86 -49.63 11.86
CA GLY A 592 -9.74 -50.14 12.66
C GLY A 592 -8.37 -49.80 12.09
N ILE A 593 -8.21 -48.62 11.48
CA ILE A 593 -6.91 -48.11 10.99
C ILE A 593 -6.17 -47.34 12.09
N ILE A 594 -6.90 -46.81 13.07
CA ILE A 594 -6.37 -46.12 14.24
C ILE A 594 -7.06 -46.66 15.51
N GLU A 595 -6.37 -46.59 16.65
CA GLU A 595 -6.84 -47.06 17.97
C GLU A 595 -7.44 -45.96 18.84
#